data_AF-A0A2S4M7I6-F1
#
_entry.id   AF-A0A2S4M7I6-F1
#
_cell.length_a   1.000
_cell.length_b   1.000
_cell.length_c   1.000
_cell.angle_alpha   90.00
_cell.angle_beta   90.00
_cell.angle_gamma   90.00
#
_symmetry.space_group_name_H-M   'P 1'
#
loop_
_entity.id
_entity.type
_entity.pdbx_description
1 polymer ?
#
loop_
_entity_poly.entity_id
_entity_poly.type
_entity_poly.pdbx_seq_one_letter_code
_entity_poly.pdbx_strand_id
1 'polypeptide(L)'
;MTASGNEMGKGHAVLNFPNPSRIHDASRHCVCFWGYDNAREIAFLVDDAMLTKLNPDTGSDESALLAVFDRNRDRILGMARNLYKGGPQNRYSISID
;
A
#
# COMPACT_ATOMS: atom_id res chain seq x y z
N MET A 1 29.48 16.90 -32.85
CA MET A 1 29.96 16.48 -31.52
C MET A 1 28.77 16.37 -30.60
N THR A 2 28.60 15.19 -30.05
CA THR A 2 27.53 14.72 -29.16
C THR A 2 27.64 15.31 -27.75
N ALA A 3 26.48 15.57 -27.14
CA ALA A 3 26.23 15.43 -25.71
C ALA A 3 24.71 15.13 -25.62
N SER A 4 24.23 13.89 -25.66
CA SER A 4 24.41 12.74 -24.76
C SER A 4 24.14 13.08 -23.30
N GLY A 5 22.86 12.98 -22.94
CA GLY A 5 22.39 12.24 -21.77
C GLY A 5 22.70 12.81 -20.39
N ASN A 6 21.67 13.30 -19.71
CA ASN A 6 21.38 12.88 -18.34
C ASN A 6 19.91 13.15 -18.02
N GLU A 7 19.03 12.39 -18.68
CA GLU A 7 17.79 11.98 -18.02
C GLU A 7 18.22 11.03 -16.90
N MET A 8 18.44 11.57 -15.70
CA MET A 8 18.61 10.76 -14.48
C MET A 8 17.44 9.79 -14.46
N GLY A 9 17.75 8.51 -14.73
CA GLY A 9 16.75 7.51 -15.04
C GLY A 9 15.62 7.59 -14.05
N LYS A 10 14.41 7.87 -14.55
CA LYS A 10 13.21 7.45 -13.86
C LYS A 10 13.26 5.93 -13.88
N GLY A 11 14.04 5.35 -12.96
CA GLY A 11 14.00 3.93 -12.69
C GLY A 11 12.53 3.61 -12.54
N HIS A 12 12.01 2.76 -13.43
CA HIS A 12 10.65 2.28 -13.32
C HIS A 12 10.55 1.68 -11.92
N ALA A 13 9.91 2.39 -10.99
CA ALA A 13 9.88 1.98 -9.61
C ALA A 13 9.02 0.71 -9.56
N VAL A 14 9.66 -0.45 -9.45
CA VAL A 14 8.98 -1.74 -9.48
C VAL A 14 8.58 -2.06 -8.04
N LEU A 15 7.36 -1.65 -7.67
CA LEU A 15 6.79 -1.98 -6.38
C LEU A 15 6.27 -3.43 -6.37
N ASN A 16 6.91 -4.27 -5.56
CA ASN A 16 6.55 -5.67 -5.37
C ASN A 16 5.97 -5.92 -3.97
N PHE A 17 5.14 -6.97 -3.83
CA PHE A 17 4.53 -7.36 -2.55
C PHE A 17 4.78 -8.85 -2.24
N PRO A 18 6.04 -9.28 -2.08
CA PRO A 18 6.38 -10.67 -1.82
C PRO A 18 5.91 -11.16 -0.43
N ASN A 19 5.65 -10.24 0.50
CA ASN A 19 5.25 -10.56 1.85
C ASN A 19 3.70 -10.45 2.00
N PRO A 20 3.00 -11.55 2.36
CA PRO A 20 1.57 -11.51 2.63
C PRO A 20 1.22 -10.83 3.96
N SER A 21 2.19 -10.57 4.83
CA SER A 21 1.97 -10.02 6.17
C SER A 21 1.19 -8.72 6.18
N ARG A 22 0.37 -8.62 7.21
CA ARG A 22 -0.48 -7.47 7.54
C ARG A 22 -0.71 -7.44 9.04
N ILE A 23 -0.82 -6.24 9.61
CA ILE A 23 -1.09 -6.02 11.04
C ILE A 23 -2.17 -4.97 11.17
N HIS A 24 -3.13 -5.19 12.06
CA HIS A 24 -4.08 -4.14 12.44
C HIS A 24 -3.43 -3.24 13.51
N ASP A 25 -3.36 -1.94 13.24
CA ASP A 25 -2.94 -0.92 14.20
C ASP A 25 -4.18 -0.18 14.71
N ALA A 26 -4.71 -0.67 15.83
CA ALA A 26 -5.90 -0.09 16.46
C ALA A 26 -5.70 1.38 16.90
N SER A 27 -4.45 1.80 17.17
CA SER A 27 -4.17 3.19 17.56
C SER A 27 -4.27 4.17 16.39
N ARG A 28 -4.10 3.65 15.16
CA ARG A 28 -4.16 4.41 13.92
C ARG A 28 -5.41 4.12 13.09
N HIS A 29 -6.27 3.22 13.55
CA HIS A 29 -7.48 2.78 12.83
C HIS A 29 -7.17 2.35 11.40
N CYS A 30 -6.18 1.47 11.25
CA CYS A 30 -5.75 1.00 9.93
C CYS A 30 -5.17 -0.42 9.94
N VAL A 31 -5.21 -1.06 8.79
CA VAL A 31 -4.40 -2.26 8.50
C VAL A 31 -3.14 -1.86 7.74
N CYS A 32 -1.98 -2.21 8.30
CA CYS A 32 -0.67 -1.98 7.70
C CYS A 32 -0.23 -3.18 6.85
N PHE A 33 0.36 -2.92 5.70
CA PHE A 33 1.10 -3.90 4.90
C PHE A 33 2.30 -3.24 4.22
N TRP A 34 3.17 -4.05 3.62
CA TRP A 34 4.45 -3.58 3.11
C TRP A 34 4.69 -4.03 1.67
N GLY A 35 5.18 -3.09 0.85
CA GLY A 35 5.73 -3.35 -0.47
C GLY A 35 7.21 -3.00 -0.51
N TYR A 36 7.89 -3.44 -1.56
CA TYR A 36 9.34 -3.24 -1.72
C TYR A 36 9.65 -2.70 -3.11
N ASP A 37 10.36 -1.58 -3.14
CA ASP A 37 11.07 -1.08 -4.33
C ASP A 37 12.56 -1.39 -4.15
N ASN A 38 13.05 -2.40 -4.87
CA ASN A 38 14.35 -3.02 -4.61
C ASN A 38 14.47 -3.44 -3.13
N ALA A 39 15.48 -2.94 -2.42
CA ALA A 39 15.69 -3.24 -0.99
C ALA A 39 14.90 -2.30 -0.04
N ARG A 40 14.16 -1.32 -0.57
CA ARG A 40 13.47 -0.32 0.25
C ARG A 40 12.06 -0.79 0.58
N GLU A 41 11.80 -0.96 1.86
CA GLU A 41 10.47 -1.22 2.39
C GLU A 41 9.61 0.06 2.37
N ILE A 42 8.38 -0.08 1.90
CA ILE A 42 7.38 0.98 1.80
C ILE A 42 6.14 0.51 2.56
N ALA A 43 5.75 1.23 3.60
CA ALA A 43 4.56 0.94 4.40
C ALA A 43 3.31 1.57 3.79
N PHE A 44 2.23 0.80 3.72
CA PHE A 44 0.92 1.25 3.29
C PHE A 44 -0.09 1.01 4.42
N LEU A 45 -0.86 2.05 4.75
CA LEU A 45 -1.87 2.05 5.80
C LEU A 45 -3.23 2.13 5.14
N VAL A 46 -4.08 1.12 5.33
CA VAL A 46 -5.46 1.12 4.82
C VAL A 46 -6.39 1.46 5.96
N ASP A 47 -7.07 2.61 5.88
CA ASP A 47 -7.95 3.06 6.96
C ASP A 47 -9.14 2.12 7.14
N ASP A 48 -9.60 1.97 8.39
CA ASP A 48 -10.78 1.14 8.72
C ASP A 48 -12.02 1.57 7.94
N ALA A 49 -12.16 2.88 7.71
CA ALA A 49 -13.24 3.44 6.90
C ALA A 49 -13.15 2.95 5.44
N MET A 50 -11.94 2.88 4.88
CA MET A 50 -11.74 2.36 3.53
C MET A 50 -12.03 0.86 3.46
N LEU A 51 -11.63 0.09 4.47
CA LEU A 51 -11.99 -1.34 4.57
C LEU A 51 -13.51 -1.52 4.66
N THR A 52 -14.18 -0.72 5.47
CA THR A 52 -15.65 -0.73 5.59
C THR A 52 -16.32 -0.40 4.25
N LYS A 53 -15.79 0.57 3.50
CA LYS A 53 -16.28 0.89 2.14
C LYS A 53 -16.09 -0.28 1.16
N LEU A 54 -15.01 -1.05 1.30
CA LEU A 54 -14.76 -2.22 0.45
C LEU A 54 -15.68 -3.38 0.78
N ASN A 55 -16.11 -3.52 2.04
CA ASN A 55 -17.02 -4.58 2.45
C ASN A 55 -17.96 -4.12 3.59
N PRO A 56 -19.08 -3.44 3.26
CA PRO A 56 -19.96 -2.78 4.24
C PRO A 56 -20.59 -3.71 5.28
N ASP A 57 -20.76 -4.99 4.95
CA ASP A 57 -21.44 -5.97 5.82
C ASP A 57 -20.50 -6.63 6.85
N THR A 58 -19.24 -6.18 6.96
CA THR A 58 -18.26 -6.78 7.85
C THR A 58 -18.16 -6.05 9.18
N GLY A 59 -17.95 -6.79 10.28
CA GLY A 59 -17.70 -6.22 11.59
C GLY A 59 -16.45 -5.32 11.65
N SER A 60 -16.34 -4.54 12.72
CA SER A 60 -15.26 -3.57 12.93
C SER A 60 -14.18 -4.05 13.90
N ASP A 61 -14.19 -5.33 14.30
CA ASP A 61 -13.13 -5.90 15.11
C ASP A 61 -11.88 -6.24 14.26
N GLU A 62 -10.76 -6.47 14.93
CA GLU A 62 -9.47 -6.74 14.28
C GLU A 62 -9.55 -7.90 13.28
N SER A 63 -10.16 -9.03 13.68
CA SER A 63 -10.23 -10.21 12.83
C SER A 63 -11.07 -9.93 11.57
N ALA A 64 -12.18 -9.20 11.74
CA ALA A 64 -13.03 -8.78 10.66
C ALA A 64 -12.30 -7.84 9.68
N LEU A 65 -11.57 -6.83 10.18
CA LEU A 65 -10.79 -5.90 9.35
C LEU A 65 -9.66 -6.61 8.59
N LEU A 66 -8.93 -7.50 9.25
CA LEU A 66 -7.91 -8.34 8.60
C LEU A 66 -8.53 -9.24 7.53
N ALA A 67 -9.69 -9.83 7.78
CA ALA A 67 -10.40 -10.66 6.80
C ALA A 67 -10.95 -9.85 5.62
N VAL A 68 -11.32 -8.58 5.81
CA VAL A 68 -11.68 -7.68 4.71
C VAL A 68 -10.46 -7.36 3.86
N PHE A 69 -9.33 -7.07 4.50
CA PHE A 69 -8.06 -6.85 3.80
C PHE A 69 -7.70 -8.08 2.95
N ASP A 70 -7.71 -9.27 3.53
CA ASP A 70 -7.34 -10.51 2.85
C ASP A 70 -8.28 -10.80 1.66
N ARG A 71 -9.59 -10.57 1.81
CA ARG A 71 -10.58 -10.71 0.72
C ARG A 71 -10.40 -9.70 -0.41
N ASN A 72 -9.90 -8.50 -0.11
CA ASN A 72 -9.76 -7.40 -1.07
C ASN A 72 -8.29 -7.15 -1.46
N ARG A 73 -7.39 -8.09 -1.16
CA ARG A 73 -5.94 -7.88 -1.24
C ARG A 73 -5.51 -7.34 -2.60
N ASP A 74 -5.93 -7.96 -3.70
CA ASP A 74 -5.52 -7.55 -5.05
C ASP A 74 -5.93 -6.10 -5.38
N ARG A 75 -7.13 -5.69 -4.95
CA ARG A 75 -7.62 -4.32 -5.12
C ARG A 75 -6.78 -3.34 -4.30
N ILE A 76 -6.45 -3.69 -3.05
CA ILE A 76 -5.63 -2.88 -2.16
C ILE A 76 -4.20 -2.75 -2.70
N LEU A 77 -3.59 -3.84 -3.19
CA LEU A 77 -2.28 -3.80 -3.85
C LEU A 77 -2.31 -2.93 -5.11
N GLY A 78 -3.41 -2.95 -5.87
CA GLY A 78 -3.63 -2.04 -7.00
C GLY A 78 -3.64 -0.57 -6.59
N MET A 79 -4.34 -0.23 -5.50
CA MET A 79 -4.37 1.14 -4.96
C MET A 79 -2.97 1.58 -4.50
N ALA A 80 -2.22 0.72 -3.80
CA ALA A 80 -0.84 1.01 -3.41
C ALA A 80 0.09 1.27 -4.61
N ARG A 81 -0.02 0.47 -5.68
CA ARG A 81 0.74 0.70 -6.92
C ARG A 81 0.38 2.03 -7.56
N ASN A 82 -0.90 2.42 -7.52
CA ASN A 82 -1.33 3.70 -8.08
C ASN A 82 -0.78 4.90 -7.29
N LEU A 83 -0.75 4.80 -5.95
CA LEU A 83 -0.22 5.84 -5.07
C LEU A 83 1.30 5.98 -5.18
N TYR A 84 2.02 4.87 -5.30
CA TYR A 84 3.47 4.88 -5.27
C TYR A 84 4.07 5.41 -6.58
N LYS A 85 4.85 6.50 -6.49
CA LYS A 85 5.55 7.12 -7.63
C LYS A 85 7.08 7.04 -7.54
N GLY A 86 7.61 6.21 -6.65
CA GLY A 86 9.04 6.21 -6.30
C GLY A 86 9.43 7.36 -5.37
N GLY A 87 10.74 7.53 -5.12
CA GLY A 87 11.27 8.66 -4.34
C GLY A 87 11.47 8.37 -2.85
N PRO A 88 11.75 9.40 -2.02
CA PRO A 88 12.20 9.21 -0.64
C PRO A 88 11.09 8.77 0.32
N GLN A 89 9.82 9.07 0.03
CA GLN A 89 8.69 8.70 0.86
C GLN A 89 8.53 7.19 0.97
N ASN A 90 8.45 6.69 2.21
CA ASN A 90 8.36 5.27 2.54
C ASN A 90 7.05 4.90 3.26
N ARG A 91 6.08 5.83 3.35
CA ARG A 91 4.80 5.58 4.00
C ARG A 91 3.65 6.27 3.26
N TYR A 92 2.58 5.54 2.99
CA TYR A 92 1.41 6.03 2.26
C TYR A 92 0.11 5.59 2.97
N SER A 93 -0.94 6.41 2.86
CA SER A 93 -2.28 6.09 3.35
C SER A 93 -3.22 5.80 2.18
N ILE A 94 -4.08 4.80 2.34
CA ILE A 94 -5.16 4.41 1.44
C ILE A 94 -6.46 4.69 2.19
N SER A 95 -7.03 5.86 1.91
CA SER A 95 -8.19 6.41 2.59
C SER A 95 -9.35 6.58 1.60
N ILE A 96 -10.54 6.89 2.10
CA ILE A 96 -11.65 7.36 1.26
C ILE A 96 -11.29 8.77 0.75
N ASP A 97 -11.53 9.04 -0.54
CA ASP A 97 -11.37 10.37 -1.15
C ASP A 97 -12.19 11.47 -0.46
#